data_AF-A0A4Q6A7D7-F1
#
_entry.id   AF-A0A4Q6A7D7-F1
#
_cell.length_a   1.000
_cell.length_b   1.000
_cell.length_c   1.000
_cell.angle_alpha   90.00
_cell.angle_beta   90.00
_cell.angle_gamma   90.00
#
_symmetry.space_group_name_H-M   'P 1'
#
loop_
_entity.id
_entity.type
_entity.pdbx_description
1 polymer ?
#
loop_
_entity_poly.entity_id
_entity_poly.type
_entity_poly.pdbx_seq_one_letter_code
_entity_poly.pdbx_strand_id
1 'polypeptide(L)'
;MYGIEHVSLKEIITVSITLFAVIDILGSIPVLIGLKKKMGDINSVQATLVSGGLMLAFFFAGGEMLNFMDLDVASFAIAGSFIIFFLGMEMILGIEFFKSEGSSKSG
;
A
#
# COMPACT_ATOMS: atom_id res chain seq x y z
N MET A 1 -30.55 12.76 14.08
CA MET A 1 -30.14 11.75 15.07
C MET A 1 -29.60 10.57 14.26
N TYR A 2 -28.27 10.43 14.17
CA TYR A 2 -27.65 9.40 13.32
C TYR A 2 -27.99 8.01 13.87
N GLY A 3 -28.69 7.20 13.07
CA GLY A 3 -29.20 5.88 13.46
C GLY A 3 -28.09 4.85 13.56
N ILE A 4 -27.68 4.54 14.79
CA ILE A 4 -26.85 3.38 15.15
C ILE A 4 -27.78 2.21 15.54
N GLU A 5 -28.77 1.86 14.72
CA GLU A 5 -29.74 0.81 15.08
C GLU A 5 -29.61 -0.52 14.32
N HIS A 6 -28.72 -0.64 13.32
CA HIS A 6 -28.55 -1.90 12.58
C HIS A 6 -27.10 -2.22 12.24
N VAL A 7 -26.22 -2.31 13.24
CA VAL A 7 -24.91 -2.92 13.02
C VAL A 7 -25.09 -4.44 12.96
N SER A 8 -25.22 -4.99 11.75
CA SER A 8 -25.31 -6.44 11.57
C SER A 8 -23.93 -7.09 11.59
N LEU A 9 -23.79 -8.26 12.23
CA LEU A 9 -22.54 -9.04 12.22
C LEU A 9 -22.01 -9.29 10.79
N LYS A 10 -22.93 -9.47 9.83
CA LYS A 10 -22.59 -9.64 8.42
C LYS A 10 -21.86 -8.41 7.87
N GLU A 11 -22.34 -7.22 8.19
CA GLU A 11 -21.76 -5.95 7.74
C GLU A 11 -20.39 -5.71 8.36
N ILE A 12 -20.24 -5.99 9.66
CA ILE A 12 -18.92 -5.93 10.32
C ILE A 12 -17.93 -6.86 9.61
N ILE A 13 -18.33 -8.11 9.32
CA ILE A 13 -17.47 -9.08 8.65
C ILE A 13 -17.13 -8.63 7.23
N THR A 14 -18.12 -8.17 6.45
CA THR A 14 -17.89 -7.69 5.09
C THR A 14 -16.94 -6.50 5.09
N VAL A 15 -17.20 -5.48 5.90
CA VAL A 15 -16.34 -4.29 5.99
C VAL A 15 -14.94 -4.67 6.49
N SER A 16 -14.82 -5.57 7.46
CA SER A 16 -13.52 -6.02 7.98
C SER A 16 -12.69 -6.74 6.91
N ILE A 17 -13.30 -7.65 6.15
CA ILE A 17 -12.61 -8.36 5.07
C ILE A 17 -12.24 -7.38 3.94
N THR A 18 -13.12 -6.45 3.59
CA THR A 18 -12.83 -5.43 2.58
C THR A 18 -11.67 -4.52 3.01
N LEU A 19 -11.68 -4.00 4.23
CA LEU A 19 -10.59 -3.18 4.75
C LEU A 19 -9.28 -3.98 4.85
N PHE A 20 -9.34 -5.23 5.30
CA PHE A 20 -8.16 -6.09 5.37
C PHE A 20 -7.52 -6.32 3.99
N ALA A 21 -8.34 -6.53 2.95
CA ALA A 21 -7.86 -6.67 1.58
C ALA A 21 -7.30 -5.36 1.01
N VAL A 22 -7.91 -4.21 1.32
CA VAL A 22 -7.46 -2.89 0.83
C VAL A 22 -6.17 -2.43 1.50
N ILE A 23 -5.96 -2.72 2.79
CA ILE A 23 -4.75 -2.34 3.53
C ILE A 23 -3.54 -3.19 3.10
N ASP A 24 -3.77 -4.38 2.55
CA ASP A 24 -2.74 -5.32 2.07
C ASP A 24 -1.63 -5.61 3.11
N ILE A 25 -2.06 -6.04 4.30
CA ILE A 25 -1.14 -6.36 5.41
C ILE A 25 -0.22 -7.52 5.03
N LEU A 26 -0.74 -8.56 4.39
CA LEU A 26 0.04 -9.75 4.04
C LEU A 26 1.07 -9.45 2.96
N GLY A 27 0.70 -8.68 1.93
CA GLY A 27 1.60 -8.24 0.86
C GLY A 27 2.77 -7.42 1.38
N SER A 28 2.51 -6.62 2.42
CA SER A 28 3.50 -5.73 3.00
C SER A 28 4.51 -6.44 3.93
N ILE A 29 4.26 -7.68 4.39
CA ILE A 29 5.14 -8.38 5.35
C ILE A 29 6.57 -8.56 4.83
N PRO A 30 6.82 -9.15 3.63
CA PRO A 30 8.17 -9.37 3.14
C PRO A 30 8.94 -8.07 2.92
N VAL A 31 8.25 -7.04 2.41
CA VAL A 31 8.79 -5.69 2.22
C VAL A 31 9.22 -5.08 3.56
N LEU A 32 8.37 -5.16 4.58
CA LEU A 32 8.66 -4.67 5.93
C LEU A 32 9.85 -5.41 6.57
N ILE A 33 9.94 -6.73 6.39
CA ILE A 33 11.08 -7.53 6.87
C ILE A 33 12.38 -7.11 6.17
N GLY A 34 12.33 -6.91 4.84
CA GLY A 34 13.47 -6.43 4.06
C GLY A 34 13.94 -5.05 4.52
N LEU A 35 13.01 -4.11 4.74
CA LEU A 35 13.28 -2.78 5.28
C LEU A 35 13.91 -2.84 6.67
N LYS A 36 13.36 -3.65 7.58
CA LYS A 36 13.89 -3.83 8.94
C LYS A 36 15.32 -4.38 8.92
N LYS A 37 15.62 -5.33 8.04
CA LYS A 37 16.99 -5.86 7.87
C LYS A 37 17.98 -4.81 7.36
N LYS A 38 17.54 -3.89 6.50
CA LYS A 38 18.40 -2.85 5.92
C LYS A 38 18.62 -1.65 6.84
N MET A 39 17.57 -1.20 7.55
CA MET A 39 17.57 0.06 8.30
C MET A 39 17.61 -0.13 9.82
N GLY A 40 17.49 -1.35 10.32
CA GLY A 40 17.39 -1.62 11.76
C GLY A 40 15.95 -1.43 12.27
N ASP A 41 15.76 -0.68 13.35
CA ASP A 41 14.42 -0.44 13.89
C ASP A 41 13.64 0.59 13.08
N ILE A 42 12.40 0.25 12.76
CA ILE A 42 11.46 1.14 12.06
C ILE A 42 10.66 1.89 13.12
N ASN A 43 10.76 3.23 13.11
CA ASN A 43 9.87 4.05 13.94
C ASN A 43 8.45 4.00 13.37
N SER A 44 7.61 3.15 13.97
CA SER A 44 6.24 2.90 13.50
C SER A 44 5.39 4.16 13.50
N VAL A 45 5.53 5.04 14.50
CA VAL A 45 4.72 6.27 14.61
C VAL A 45 5.03 7.23 13.47
N GLN A 46 6.31 7.50 13.21
CA GLN A 46 6.71 8.37 12.11
C GLN A 46 6.35 7.75 10.76
N ALA A 47 6.60 6.45 10.58
CA ALA A 47 6.26 5.75 9.34
C ALA A 47 4.76 5.83 9.05
N THR A 48 3.90 5.58 10.05
CA THR A 48 2.44 5.67 9.92
C THR A 48 1.96 7.09 9.65
N LEU A 49 2.52 8.11 10.31
CA LEU A 49 2.14 9.50 10.07
C LEU A 49 2.54 9.97 8.68
N VAL A 50 3.75 9.63 8.24
CA VAL A 50 4.25 9.99 6.91
C VAL A 50 3.46 9.25 5.82
N SER A 51 3.25 7.94 5.96
CA SER A 51 2.47 7.16 4.99
C SER A 51 1.01 7.57 4.96
N GLY A 52 0.40 7.83 6.11
CA GLY A 52 -0.97 8.35 6.22
C GLY A 52 -1.11 9.73 5.59
N GLY A 53 -0.15 10.63 5.85
CA GLY A 53 -0.09 11.95 5.22
C GLY A 53 0.05 11.86 3.70
N LEU A 54 0.93 10.99 3.21
CA LEU A 54 1.12 10.75 1.78
C LEU A 54 -0.16 10.17 1.13
N MET A 55 -0.81 9.22 1.79
CA MET A 55 -2.07 8.64 1.33
C MET A 55 -3.17 9.71 1.22
N LEU A 56 -3.32 10.56 2.23
CA LEU A 56 -4.28 11.66 2.20
C LEU A 56 -3.94 12.68 1.12
N ALA A 57 -2.66 13.03 0.95
CA ALA A 57 -2.22 13.93 -0.11
C ALA A 57 -2.59 13.36 -1.49
N PHE A 58 -2.31 12.08 -1.73
CA PHE A 58 -2.66 11.42 -2.99
C PHE A 58 -4.18 11.26 -3.17
N PHE A 59 -4.94 11.07 -2.09
CA PHE A 59 -6.41 11.01 -2.14
C PHE A 59 -7.02 12.32 -2.64
N PHE A 60 -6.53 13.47 -2.16
CA PHE A 60 -7.06 14.77 -2.57
C PHE A 60 -6.45 15.30 -3.87
N ALA A 61 -5.15 15.09 -4.10
CA ALA A 61 -4.43 15.67 -5.23
C ALA A 61 -4.17 14.68 -6.38
N GLY A 62 -4.34 13.38 -6.17
CA GLY A 62 -3.96 12.35 -7.14
C GLY A 62 -4.71 12.46 -8.47
N GLY A 63 -6.02 12.74 -8.44
CA GLY A 63 -6.80 12.92 -9.68
C GLY A 63 -6.30 14.08 -10.54
N GLU A 64 -6.03 15.23 -9.93
CA GLU A 64 -5.46 16.39 -10.62
C GLU A 64 -4.02 16.13 -11.11
N MET A 65 -3.22 15.41 -10.31
CA MET A 65 -1.87 15.01 -10.70
C MET A 65 -1.88 14.09 -11.93
N LEU A 66 -2.82 13.16 -12.00
CA LEU A 66 -3.01 12.27 -13.14
C LEU A 66 -3.46 13.03 -14.38
N ASN A 67 -4.44 13.93 -14.23
CA ASN A 67 -4.91 14.77 -15.34
C ASN A 67 -3.80 15.67 -15.91
N PHE A 68 -2.89 16.18 -15.06
CA PHE A 68 -1.72 16.93 -15.53
C PHE A 68 -0.78 16.10 -16.42
N MET A 69 -0.79 14.77 -16.26
CA MET A 69 -0.03 13.83 -17.09
C MET A 69 -0.85 13.28 -18.27
N ASP A 70 -2.04 13.85 -18.55
CA ASP A 70 -3.02 13.32 -19.52
C ASP A 70 -3.39 11.85 -19.28
N LEU A 71 -3.43 11.43 -18.02
CA LEU A 71 -3.81 10.08 -17.59
C LEU A 71 -5.14 10.11 -16.82
N ASP A 72 -5.96 9.08 -17.02
CA ASP A 72 -7.16 8.85 -16.21
C ASP A 72 -6.88 7.88 -15.05
N VAL A 73 -7.75 7.92 -14.03
CA VAL A 73 -7.66 7.04 -12.85
C VAL A 73 -7.73 5.57 -13.25
N ALA A 74 -8.47 5.24 -14.31
CA ALA A 74 -8.57 3.87 -14.81
C ALA A 74 -7.22 3.36 -15.36
N SER A 75 -6.51 4.16 -16.18
CA SER A 75 -5.19 3.78 -16.68
C SER A 75 -4.16 3.65 -15.56
N PHE A 76 -4.20 4.54 -14.57
CA PHE A 76 -3.34 4.41 -13.39
C PHE A 76 -3.65 3.15 -12.58
N ALA A 77 -4.94 2.82 -12.40
CA ALA A 77 -5.35 1.60 -11.73
C ALA A 77 -4.91 0.33 -12.49
N ILE A 78 -4.94 0.35 -13.83
CA ILE A 78 -4.40 -0.74 -14.66
C ILE A 78 -2.91 -0.91 -14.40
N ALA A 79 -2.13 0.18 -14.42
CA ALA A 79 -0.70 0.13 -14.09
C ALA A 79 -0.45 -0.40 -12.67
N GLY A 80 -1.21 0.07 -11.68
CA GLY A 80 -1.15 -0.41 -10.30
C GLY A 80 -1.48 -1.88 -10.15
N SER A 81 -2.46 -2.39 -10.93
CA SER A 81 -2.82 -3.81 -10.92
C SER A 81 -1.68 -4.72 -11.39
N PHE A 82 -0.88 -4.28 -12.37
CA PHE A 82 0.33 -4.99 -12.78
C PHE A 82 1.38 -5.01 -11.66
N ILE A 83 1.59 -3.87 -10.98
CA ILE A 83 2.54 -3.81 -9.84
C ILE A 83 2.14 -4.78 -8.73
N ILE A 84 0.86 -4.78 -8.32
CA ILE A 84 0.35 -5.69 -7.29
C ILE A 84 0.42 -7.16 -7.76
N PHE A 85 0.13 -7.43 -9.03
CA PHE A 85 0.26 -8.77 -9.61
C PHE A 85 1.71 -9.28 -9.56
N PHE A 86 2.69 -8.47 -9.96
CA PHE A 86 4.11 -8.82 -9.87
C PHE A 86 4.57 -9.00 -8.42
N LEU A 87 4.08 -8.17 -7.49
CA LEU A 87 4.34 -8.33 -6.06
C LEU A 87 3.79 -9.66 -5.52
N GLY A 88 2.57 -10.03 -5.90
CA GLY A 88 1.98 -11.32 -5.53
C GLY A 88 2.77 -12.51 -6.10
N MET A 89 3.24 -12.40 -7.36
CA MET A 89 4.13 -13.41 -7.95
C MET A 89 5.47 -13.50 -7.22
N GLU A 90 6.11 -12.37 -6.89
CA GLU A 90 7.32 -12.30 -6.07
C GLU A 90 7.13 -13.05 -4.75
N MET A 91 5.99 -12.87 -4.08
CA MET A 91 5.69 -13.54 -2.80
C MET A 91 5.49 -15.06 -2.93
N ILE A 92 4.88 -15.54 -4.02
CA ILE A 92 4.63 -16.98 -4.24
C ILE A 92 5.92 -17.68 -4.69
N LEU A 93 6.68 -17.06 -5.60
CA LEU A 93 7.87 -17.64 -6.21
C LEU A 93 9.13 -17.44 -5.36
N GLY A 94 9.13 -16.48 -4.44
CA GLY A 94 10.28 -16.15 -3.60
C GLY A 94 11.45 -15.51 -4.38
N ILE A 95 11.16 -14.88 -5.53
CA ILE A 95 12.14 -14.21 -6.39
C ILE A 95 11.92 -12.70 -6.35
N GLU A 96 13.00 -11.92 -6.15
CA GLU A 96 12.94 -10.46 -6.04
C GLU A 96 12.95 -9.83 -7.45
N PHE A 97 11.80 -9.37 -7.93
CA PHE A 97 11.70 -8.69 -9.24
C PHE A 97 12.11 -7.22 -9.13
N PHE A 98 11.84 -6.60 -7.99
CA PHE A 98 12.21 -5.23 -7.68
C PHE A 98 13.52 -5.19 -6.89
N LYS A 99 14.66 -5.19 -7.59
CA LYS A 99 15.96 -4.97 -6.94
C LYS A 99 16.01 -3.57 -6.32
N SER A 100 15.97 -3.49 -5.00
CA SER A 100 16.34 -2.26 -4.30
C SER A 100 17.86 -2.08 -4.43
N GLU A 101 18.29 -1.14 -5.28
CA GLU A 101 19.70 -0.81 -5.47
C GLU A 101 20.36 -0.66 -4.09
N GLY A 102 21.32 -1.54 -3.84
CA GLY A 102 22.09 -1.54 -2.61
C GLY A 102 22.87 -0.25 -2.53
N SER A 103 22.73 0.43 -1.39
CA SER A 103 23.60 1.50 -0.92
C SER A 103 25.04 1.24 -1.36
N SER A 104 25.50 2.03 -2.32
CA SER A 104 26.93 2.13 -2.60
C SER A 104 27.58 2.73 -1.37
N LYS A 105 28.22 1.88 -0.56
CA LYS A 105 29.27 2.34 0.36
C LYS A 105 30.42 2.84 -0.52
N SER A 106 30.38 4.10 -0.91
CA SER A 106 31.60 4.82 -1.29
C SER A 106 32.23 5.32 0.02
N GLY A 107 33.49 4.95 0.21
CA GLY A 107 34.24 5.05 1.46
C GLY A 107 34.62 6.45 1.90
#